data_AF-A0A1C6TQE3-F1
#
_entry.id   AF-A0A1C6TQE3-F1
#
_cell.length_a   1.000
_cell.length_b   1.000
_cell.length_c   1.000
_cell.angle_alpha   90.00
_cell.angle_beta   90.00
_cell.angle_gamma   90.00
#
_symmetry.space_group_name_H-M   'P 1'
#
loop_
_entity.id
_entity.type
_entity.pdbx_description
1 polymer ?
#
loop_
_entity_poly.entity_id
_entity_poly.type
_entity_poly.pdbx_seq_one_letter_code
_entity_poly.pdbx_strand_id
1 'polypeptide(L)'
;MEFADATSALSARLAAGNDDLAAAGAIHLAIEAWKHLSGANTAWDQFGLEVLDVRGRLYGDDDVIVDTAVPDADGPQIRAAVRDLVEHLAQHHDRRAADPHDGLAQRLDHDAAAQQLRRAAAALA
;
A
#
# COMPACT_ATOMS: atom_id res chain seq x y z
N MET A 1 0.72 18.26 5.19
CA MET A 1 -0.44 17.61 4.54
C MET A 1 -1.01 16.62 5.52
N GLU A 2 -2.34 16.51 5.63
CA GLU A 2 -2.95 15.50 6.50
C GLU A 2 -2.79 14.10 5.88
N PHE A 3 -2.72 13.08 6.74
CA PHE A 3 -2.55 11.69 6.29
C PHE A 3 -3.62 11.27 5.29
N ALA A 4 -4.88 11.56 5.60
CA ALA A 4 -6.02 11.23 4.73
C ALA A 4 -5.91 11.92 3.35
N ASP A 5 -5.46 13.17 3.31
CA ASP A 5 -5.27 13.90 2.04
C ASP A 5 -4.16 13.25 1.20
N ALA A 6 -3.06 12.84 1.84
CA ALA A 6 -1.96 12.15 1.19
C ALA A 6 -2.41 10.80 0.59
N THR A 7 -3.15 10.00 1.37
CA THR A 7 -3.71 8.73 0.89
C THR A 7 -4.67 8.91 -0.29
N SER A 8 -5.51 9.95 -0.25
CA SER A 8 -6.45 10.28 -1.33
C SER A 8 -5.73 10.68 -2.61
N ALA A 9 -4.72 11.55 -2.50
CA ALA A 9 -3.93 11.99 -3.64
C ALA A 9 -3.20 10.84 -4.33
N LEU A 10 -2.59 9.93 -3.56
CA LEU A 10 -1.93 8.75 -4.11
C LEU A 10 -2.92 7.75 -4.71
N SER A 11 -4.06 7.52 -4.07
CA SER A 11 -5.12 6.65 -4.60
C SER A 11 -5.63 7.15 -5.94
N ALA A 12 -5.83 8.47 -6.09
CA ALA A 12 -6.24 9.08 -7.35
C ALA A 12 -5.19 8.89 -8.46
N ARG A 13 -3.90 9.05 -8.13
CA ARG A 13 -2.80 8.80 -9.08
C ARG A 13 -2.72 7.33 -9.50
N LEU A 14 -2.86 6.42 -8.55
CA LEU A 14 -2.91 4.97 -8.82
C LEU A 14 -4.11 4.63 -9.71
N ALA A 15 -5.29 5.18 -9.45
CA ALA A 15 -6.48 4.95 -10.26
C ALA A 15 -6.32 5.45 -11.70
N ALA A 16 -5.58 6.54 -11.91
CA ALA A 16 -5.41 7.16 -13.22
C ALA A 16 -4.49 6.38 -14.18
N GLY A 17 -3.60 5.50 -13.68
CA GLY A 17 -2.67 4.77 -14.53
C GLY A 17 -1.57 4.01 -13.79
N ASN A 18 -0.62 3.46 -14.55
CA ASN A 18 0.54 2.76 -14.00
C ASN A 18 1.56 3.82 -13.54
N ASP A 19 1.39 4.30 -12.31
CA ASP A 19 2.27 5.29 -11.67
C ASP A 19 3.09 4.60 -10.57
N ASP A 20 4.28 4.13 -10.93
CA ASP A 20 5.17 3.39 -10.02
C ASP A 20 5.66 4.28 -8.85
N LEU A 21 5.82 5.59 -9.08
CA LEU A 21 6.17 6.54 -8.02
C LEU A 21 5.03 6.70 -7.01
N ALA A 22 3.78 6.77 -7.48
CA ALA A 22 2.63 6.77 -6.58
C ALA A 22 2.51 5.44 -5.83
N ALA A 23 2.87 4.32 -6.46
CA ALA A 23 2.86 3.00 -5.84
C ALA A 23 3.89 2.89 -4.70
N ALA A 24 5.12 3.34 -4.93
CA ALA A 24 6.16 3.41 -3.90
C ALA A 24 5.76 4.35 -2.76
N GLY A 25 5.15 5.51 -3.06
CA GLY A 25 4.60 6.42 -2.06
C GLY A 25 3.46 5.80 -1.24
N ALA A 26 2.61 4.99 -1.87
CA ALA A 26 1.52 4.29 -1.18
C ALA A 26 2.05 3.24 -0.20
N ILE A 27 3.07 2.48 -0.60
CA ILE A 27 3.79 1.55 0.29
C ILE A 27 4.41 2.30 1.46
N HIS A 28 5.06 3.44 1.21
CA HIS A 28 5.62 4.27 2.27
C HIS A 28 4.56 4.68 3.31
N LEU A 29 3.43 5.25 2.86
CA LEU A 29 2.35 5.64 3.77
C LEU A 29 1.72 4.48 4.54
N ALA A 30 1.54 3.33 3.88
CA ALA A 30 1.04 2.12 4.53
C ALA A 30 1.97 1.68 5.67
N ILE A 31 3.29 1.73 5.45
CA ILE A 31 4.30 1.39 6.46
C ILE A 31 4.30 2.41 7.61
N GLU A 32 4.20 3.71 7.32
CA GLU A 32 4.13 4.73 8.37
C GLU A 32 2.88 4.54 9.24
N ALA A 33 1.70 4.31 8.64
CA ALA A 33 0.50 3.98 9.41
C ALA A 33 0.71 2.74 10.30
N TRP A 34 1.29 1.66 9.75
CA TRP A 34 1.58 0.46 10.52
C TRP A 34 2.53 0.74 11.70
N LYS A 35 3.65 1.42 11.49
CA LYS A 35 4.62 1.73 12.54
C LYS A 35 3.98 2.45 13.73
N HIS A 36 3.07 3.38 13.43
CA HIS A 36 2.41 4.20 14.45
C HIS A 36 1.23 3.51 15.14
N LEU A 37 0.59 2.55 14.49
CA LEU A 37 -0.65 1.92 14.98
C LEU A 37 -0.49 0.45 15.39
N SER A 38 0.66 -0.18 15.09
CA SER A 38 1.00 -1.55 15.51
C SER A 38 0.98 -1.71 17.03
N GLY A 39 0.64 -2.91 17.49
CA GLY A 39 0.51 -3.22 18.93
C GLY A 39 -0.70 -2.60 19.65
N ALA A 40 -1.39 -1.62 19.07
CA ALA A 40 -2.67 -1.14 19.59
C ALA A 40 -3.84 -2.08 19.24
N ASN A 41 -3.74 -2.77 18.10
CA ASN A 41 -4.73 -3.71 17.59
C ASN A 41 -4.06 -4.75 16.69
N THR A 42 -4.41 -6.04 16.86
CA THR A 42 -3.84 -7.16 16.09
C THR A 42 -4.08 -7.06 14.58
N ALA A 43 -5.11 -6.32 14.15
CA ALA A 43 -5.36 -5.99 12.75
C ALA A 43 -4.15 -5.30 12.09
N TRP A 44 -3.51 -4.36 12.80
CA TRP A 44 -2.34 -3.63 12.29
C TRP A 44 -1.11 -4.54 12.21
N ASP A 45 -0.97 -5.52 13.09
CA ASP A 45 0.14 -6.47 13.04
C ASP A 45 0.02 -7.40 11.84
N GLN A 46 -1.18 -7.93 11.56
CA GLN A 46 -1.45 -8.72 10.36
C GLN A 46 -1.23 -7.89 9.08
N PHE A 47 -1.74 -6.65 9.07
CA PHE A 47 -1.53 -5.71 7.97
C PHE A 47 -0.04 -5.48 7.69
N GLY A 48 0.74 -5.21 8.74
CA GLY A 48 2.17 -4.91 8.63
C GLY A 48 2.98 -6.05 8.02
N LEU A 49 2.68 -7.30 8.41
CA LEU A 49 3.36 -8.48 7.85
C LEU A 49 3.21 -8.58 6.33
N GLU A 50 1.99 -8.36 5.82
CA GLU A 50 1.71 -8.44 4.39
C GLU A 50 2.37 -7.28 3.63
N VAL A 51 2.31 -6.06 4.17
CA VAL A 51 2.88 -4.85 3.51
C VAL A 51 4.41 -4.88 3.49
N LEU A 52 5.06 -5.32 4.57
CA LEU A 52 6.51 -5.39 4.64
C LEU A 52 7.10 -6.42 3.66
N ASP A 53 6.41 -7.54 3.44
CA ASP A 53 6.83 -8.53 2.46
C ASP A 53 6.77 -7.97 1.03
N VAL A 54 5.66 -7.29 0.69
CA VAL A 54 5.54 -6.60 -0.61
C VAL A 54 6.62 -5.54 -0.78
N ARG A 55 6.88 -4.73 0.26
CA ARG A 55 7.96 -3.74 0.25
C ARG A 55 9.32 -4.38 -0.01
N GLY A 56 9.66 -5.44 0.73
CA GLY A 56 10.96 -6.10 0.60
C GLY A 56 11.22 -6.69 -0.78
N ARG A 57 10.17 -7.13 -1.48
CA ARG A 57 10.30 -7.75 -2.81
C ARG A 57 10.26 -6.75 -3.95
N LEU A 58 9.42 -5.71 -3.87
CA LEU A 58 9.15 -4.82 -5.01
C LEU A 58 9.63 -3.38 -4.83
N TYR A 59 9.93 -2.95 -3.59
CA TYR A 59 10.21 -1.55 -3.24
C TYR A 59 11.40 -1.41 -2.27
N GLY A 60 12.28 -2.41 -2.22
CA GLY A 60 13.37 -2.47 -1.25
C GLY A 60 14.43 -1.38 -1.43
N ASP A 61 14.64 -0.94 -2.68
CA ASP A 61 15.64 0.05 -3.07
C ASP A 61 15.06 1.46 -3.27
N ASP A 62 13.76 1.66 -3.03
CA ASP A 62 13.08 2.92 -3.29
C ASP A 62 13.16 3.88 -2.08
N ASP A 63 13.92 4.96 -2.24
CA ASP A 63 14.00 6.08 -1.29
C ASP A 63 12.82 7.07 -1.48
N VAL A 64 11.60 6.56 -1.50
CA VAL A 64 10.39 7.42 -1.58
C VAL A 64 9.91 7.76 -0.17
N ILE A 65 9.79 9.06 0.09
CA ILE A 65 9.23 9.62 1.33
C ILE A 65 8.05 10.50 0.97
N VAL A 66 6.94 10.31 1.66
CA VAL A 66 5.75 11.16 1.54
C VAL A 66 5.68 12.03 2.78
N ASP A 67 5.86 13.34 2.61
CA ASP A 67 5.79 14.30 3.71
C ASP A 67 4.33 14.53 4.13
N THR A 68 3.94 13.91 5.24
CA THR A 68 2.60 14.00 5.81
C THR A 68 2.65 13.90 7.33
N ALA A 69 1.64 14.47 8.00
CA ALA A 69 1.35 14.09 9.37
C ALA A 69 0.97 12.60 9.41
N VAL A 70 1.52 11.87 10.38
CA VAL A 70 1.20 10.44 10.63
C VAL A 70 0.04 10.32 11.62
N PRO A 71 -0.80 9.28 11.52
CA PRO A 71 -1.90 9.08 12.45
C PRO A 71 -1.38 8.76 13.86
N ASP A 72 -1.99 9.35 14.88
CA ASP A 72 -1.66 9.17 16.29
C ASP A 72 -2.59 8.18 17.01
N ALA A 73 -3.73 7.86 16.41
CA ALA A 73 -4.72 6.95 16.96
C ALA A 73 -5.35 6.05 15.90
N ASP A 74 -5.71 4.84 16.35
CA ASP A 74 -6.49 3.90 15.57
C ASP A 74 -7.95 4.34 15.52
N GLY A 75 -8.39 4.80 14.35
CA GLY A 75 -9.75 5.30 14.13
C GLY A 75 -10.35 4.80 12.81
N PRO A 76 -11.69 4.74 12.69
CA PRO A 76 -12.35 4.19 11.51
C PRO A 76 -12.02 4.98 10.22
N GLN A 77 -11.79 6.29 10.33
CA GLN A 77 -11.38 7.10 9.17
C GLN A 77 -9.98 6.73 8.67
N ILE A 78 -9.02 6.53 9.59
CA ILE A 78 -7.65 6.14 9.23
C ILE A 78 -7.62 4.73 8.65
N ARG A 79 -8.35 3.78 9.26
CA ARG A 79 -8.50 2.42 8.72
C ARG A 79 -9.07 2.42 7.31
N ALA A 80 -10.13 3.19 7.07
CA ALA A 80 -10.72 3.31 5.74
C ALA A 80 -9.72 3.93 4.75
N ALA A 81 -9.05 5.02 5.11
CA ALA A 81 -8.07 5.68 4.25
C ALA A 81 -6.90 4.76 3.85
N VAL A 82 -6.34 4.01 4.82
CA VAL A 82 -5.25 3.06 4.54
C VAL A 82 -5.73 1.86 3.74
N ARG A 83 -6.91 1.32 4.07
CA ARG A 83 -7.52 0.22 3.31
C ARG A 83 -7.72 0.61 1.85
N ASP A 84 -8.35 1.76 1.61
CA ASP A 84 -8.67 2.22 0.26
C ASP A 84 -7.37 2.49 -0.54
N LEU A 85 -6.34 3.07 0.08
CA LEU A 85 -5.01 3.25 -0.53
C LEU A 85 -4.40 1.91 -0.96
N VAL A 86 -4.43 0.92 -0.07
CA VAL A 86 -3.85 -0.41 -0.31
C VAL A 86 -4.64 -1.21 -1.34
N GLU A 87 -5.96 -1.01 -1.42
CA GLU A 87 -6.78 -1.58 -2.50
C GLU A 87 -6.43 -0.99 -3.86
N HIS A 88 -6.21 0.32 -3.95
CA HIS A 88 -5.75 0.96 -5.20
C HIS A 88 -4.34 0.47 -5.59
N LEU A 89 -3.48 0.23 -4.61
CA LEU A 89 -2.17 -0.34 -4.85
C LEU A 89 -2.25 -1.79 -5.35
N ALA A 90 -3.18 -2.59 -4.80
CA ALA A 90 -3.44 -3.94 -5.31
C ALA A 90 -3.90 -3.91 -6.77
N GLN A 91 -4.80 -2.99 -7.12
CA GLN A 91 -5.26 -2.79 -8.50
C GLN A 91 -4.16 -2.30 -9.44
N HIS A 92 -3.19 -1.53 -8.94
CA HIS A 92 -2.00 -1.18 -9.69
C HIS A 92 -1.19 -2.43 -10.04
N HIS A 93 -0.95 -3.31 -9.07
CA HIS A 93 -0.24 -4.55 -9.32
C HIS A 93 -1.01 -5.54 -10.20
N ASP A 94 -2.34 -5.60 -10.14
CA ASP A 94 -3.13 -6.38 -11.10
C ASP A 94 -2.87 -5.97 -12.55
N ARG A 95 -2.81 -4.65 -12.79
CA ARG A 95 -2.52 -4.12 -14.12
C ARG A 95 -1.11 -4.46 -14.57
N ARG A 96 -0.12 -4.41 -13.68
CA ARG A 96 1.26 -4.83 -13.98
C ARG A 96 1.34 -6.34 -14.24
N ALA A 97 0.61 -7.17 -13.49
CA ALA A 97 0.54 -8.62 -13.71
C ALA A 97 -0.08 -8.98 -15.08
N ALA A 98 -0.95 -8.12 -15.60
CA ALA A 98 -1.57 -8.27 -16.91
C ALA A 98 -0.78 -7.64 -18.07
N ASP A 99 0.31 -6.91 -17.79
CA ASP A 99 1.07 -6.19 -18.82
C ASP A 99 1.87 -7.17 -19.70
N PRO A 100 1.60 -7.27 -21.01
CA PRO A 100 2.31 -8.19 -21.89
C PRO A 100 3.76 -7.79 -22.17
N HIS A 101 4.17 -6.56 -21.81
CA HIS A 101 5.55 -6.10 -21.97
C HIS A 101 6.47 -6.59 -20.84
N ASP A 102 5.90 -7.00 -19.71
CA ASP A 102 6.64 -7.55 -18.58
C ASP A 102 6.93 -9.05 -18.79
N GLY A 103 8.08 -9.51 -18.27
CA GLY A 103 8.43 -10.93 -18.24
C GLY A 103 7.50 -11.74 -17.33
N LEU A 104 7.37 -13.06 -17.59
CA LEU A 104 6.48 -13.93 -16.80
C LEU A 104 6.79 -13.88 -15.29
N ALA A 105 8.07 -13.91 -14.90
CA ALA A 105 8.46 -13.85 -13.49
C ALA A 105 7.96 -12.56 -12.82
N GLN A 106 8.20 -11.41 -13.45
CA GLN A 106 7.76 -10.10 -12.95
C GLN A 106 6.23 -10.02 -12.82
N ARG A 107 5.50 -10.57 -13.80
CA ARG A 107 4.03 -10.62 -13.75
C ARG A 107 3.51 -11.47 -12.60
N LEU A 108 4.17 -12.59 -12.31
CA LEU A 108 3.84 -13.45 -11.17
C LEU A 108 4.13 -12.76 -9.83
N ASP A 109 5.23 -12.00 -9.74
CA ASP A 109 5.54 -11.21 -8.54
C ASP A 109 4.49 -10.14 -8.28
N HIS A 110 4.00 -9.48 -9.34
CA HIS A 110 2.91 -8.51 -9.24
C HIS A 110 1.57 -9.15 -8.87
N ASP A 111 1.22 -10.33 -9.42
CA ASP A 111 0.01 -11.06 -9.02
C ASP A 111 0.05 -11.44 -7.52
N ALA A 112 1.19 -11.96 -7.06
CA ALA A 112 1.40 -12.30 -5.67
C ALA A 112 1.29 -11.07 -4.75
N ALA A 113 1.89 -9.94 -5.15
CA ALA A 113 1.77 -8.68 -4.43
C ALA A 113 0.33 -8.17 -4.36
N ALA A 114 -0.43 -8.25 -5.46
CA ALA A 114 -1.83 -7.85 -5.48
C ALA A 114 -2.68 -8.71 -4.52
N GLN A 115 -2.43 -10.02 -4.42
CA GLN A 115 -3.12 -10.88 -3.48
C GLN A 115 -2.78 -10.55 -2.02
N GLN A 116 -1.51 -10.24 -1.72
CA GLN A 116 -1.07 -9.85 -0.38
C GLN A 116 -1.68 -8.54 0.09
N LEU A 117 -1.68 -7.53 -0.78
CA LEU A 117 -2.25 -6.23 -0.46
C LEU A 117 -3.76 -6.32 -0.18
N ARG A 118 -4.48 -7.20 -0.89
CA ARG A 118 -5.90 -7.47 -0.56
C ARG A 118 -6.06 -8.13 0.82
N ARG A 119 -5.16 -9.02 1.22
CA ARG A 119 -5.17 -9.60 2.58
C ARG A 119 -4.84 -8.54 3.64
N ALA A 120 -3.91 -7.65 3.34
CA ALA A 120 -3.61 -6.51 4.20
C ALA A 120 -4.84 -5.60 4.37
N ALA A 121 -5.48 -5.20 3.27
CA ALA A 121 -6.70 -4.40 3.28
C ALA A 121 -7.84 -5.08 4.07
N ALA A 122 -8.03 -6.39 3.88
CA ALA A 122 -9.04 -7.16 4.61
C ALA A 122 -8.78 -7.23 6.13
N ALA A 123 -7.52 -7.14 6.58
CA ALA A 123 -7.21 -7.09 8.01
C ALA A 123 -7.69 -5.80 8.69
N LEU A 124 -7.85 -4.72 7.92
CA LEU A 124 -8.30 -3.40 8.42
C LEU A 124 -9.81 -3.18 8.31
N ALA A 125 -10.55 -4.12 7.71
CA ALA A 125 -11.99 -4.04 7.44
C ALA A 125 -12.87 -4.16 8.69
#